data_AF-A0A936Q4T9-F1
#
_entry.id   AF-A0A936Q4T9-F1
#
_cell.length_a   1.000
_cell.length_b   1.000
_cell.length_c   1.000
_cell.angle_alpha   90.00
_cell.angle_beta   90.00
_cell.angle_gamma   90.00
#
_symmetry.space_group_name_H-M   'P 1'
#
loop_
_entity.id
_entity.type
_entity.pdbx_description
1 polymer ?
#
loop_
_entity_poly.entity_id
_entity_poly.type
_entity_poly.pdbx_seq_one_letter_code
_entity_poly.pdbx_strand_id
1 'polypeptide(L)'
;MAFFAVSALLYVNQVIFNAWMVLEHNADPAYLRQFVHSQHYFNLAPQHPPVAWLVAWAGDGEWMAPSFLRVQAVLELPWALTAYLMITALLHPPTARQIAAGPLGAFAAVSHTAVLCVVEVLLWNPWTEQDLALRVVGLVLTLPLLRWIGREPTAEAPPSAVQLVNFFVGLGAASALVLGGNLVALLYNLAWLDEVALILAAATLMLSLCLWVRSRPTPATDSALVTALHHVGARFTLTFAAPALAIRYGMTHSAAVTLAGIAAAVVILSALITGLSDAAAAQPPDRRGAFWVRAVLAVGLAAPAAVFDWLSPLGVPVGELPDAWLLVRLAQTLFAFSLGWGVGGVIRPFAPTPAK
;
A
#
# COMPACT_ATOMS: atom_id res chain seq x y z
N MET A 1 0.19 -0.39 -15.42
CA MET A 1 0.15 -1.76 -15.99
C MET A 1 0.88 -2.78 -15.12
N ALA A 2 2.14 -2.56 -14.73
CA ALA A 2 2.89 -3.51 -13.89
C ALA A 2 2.16 -3.97 -12.61
N PHE A 3 1.58 -3.04 -11.83
CA PHE A 3 0.81 -3.37 -10.62
C PHE A 3 -0.33 -4.38 -10.88
N PHE A 4 -1.12 -4.14 -11.93
CA PHE A 4 -2.22 -5.04 -12.30
C PHE A 4 -1.71 -6.39 -12.80
N ALA A 5 -0.59 -6.43 -13.54
CA ALA A 5 0.01 -7.68 -13.99
C ALA A 5 0.48 -8.53 -12.81
N VAL A 6 1.18 -7.95 -11.84
CA VAL A 6 1.61 -8.69 -10.63
C VAL A 6 0.40 -9.10 -9.78
N SER A 7 -0.63 -8.24 -9.68
CA SER A 7 -1.87 -8.59 -8.97
C SER A 7 -2.61 -9.76 -9.64
N ALA A 8 -2.61 -9.83 -10.97
CA ALA A 8 -3.17 -10.95 -11.70
C ALA A 8 -2.37 -12.26 -11.45
N LEU A 9 -1.03 -12.18 -11.38
CA LEU A 9 -0.21 -13.33 -11.01
C LEU A 9 -0.49 -13.82 -9.58
N LEU A 10 -0.66 -12.90 -8.63
CA LEU A 10 -1.08 -13.24 -7.26
C LEU A 10 -2.47 -13.88 -7.23
N TYR A 11 -3.41 -13.40 -8.04
CA TYR A 11 -4.73 -14.02 -8.16
C TYR A 11 -4.67 -15.45 -8.75
N VAL A 12 -3.88 -15.64 -9.81
CA VAL A 12 -3.64 -16.99 -10.37
C VAL A 12 -3.04 -17.91 -9.31
N ASN A 13 -2.07 -17.43 -8.53
CA ASN A 13 -1.51 -18.19 -7.41
C ASN A 13 -2.59 -18.57 -6.39
N GLN A 14 -3.52 -17.66 -6.06
CA GLN A 14 -4.63 -17.97 -5.15
C GLN A 14 -5.55 -19.07 -5.66
N VAL A 15 -5.86 -19.08 -6.96
CA VAL A 15 -6.66 -20.14 -7.57
C VAL A 15 -5.92 -21.48 -7.49
N ILE A 16 -4.63 -21.51 -7.81
CA ILE A 16 -3.79 -22.71 -7.72
C ILE A 16 -3.71 -23.22 -6.27
N PHE A 17 -3.48 -22.33 -5.32
CA PHE A 17 -3.43 -22.66 -3.90
C PHE A 17 -4.75 -23.24 -3.38
N ASN A 18 -5.89 -22.65 -3.74
CA ASN A 18 -7.19 -23.18 -3.33
C ASN A 18 -7.44 -24.57 -3.94
N ALA A 19 -7.06 -24.78 -5.21
CA ALA A 19 -7.18 -26.09 -5.85
C ALA A 19 -6.29 -27.14 -5.17
N TRP A 20 -5.05 -26.79 -4.83
CA TRP A 20 -4.14 -27.64 -4.06
C TRP A 20 -4.72 -28.03 -2.70
N MET A 21 -5.27 -27.06 -1.96
CA MET A 21 -5.92 -27.33 -0.67
C MET A 21 -7.12 -28.27 -0.81
N VAL A 22 -7.90 -28.17 -1.88
CA VAL A 22 -9.01 -29.10 -2.16
C VAL A 22 -8.48 -30.52 -2.38
N LEU A 23 -7.46 -30.68 -3.23
CA LEU A 23 -6.93 -31.99 -3.64
C LEU A 23 -6.17 -32.70 -2.49
N GLU A 24 -5.27 -31.99 -1.81
CA GLU A 24 -4.36 -32.60 -0.82
C GLU A 24 -4.95 -32.60 0.60
N HIS A 25 -5.77 -31.60 0.91
CA HIS A 25 -6.20 -31.32 2.29
C HIS A 25 -7.73 -31.26 2.44
N ASN A 26 -8.50 -31.68 1.44
CA ASN A 26 -9.98 -31.65 1.45
C ASN A 26 -10.55 -30.26 1.81
N ALA A 27 -9.85 -29.20 1.42
CA ALA A 27 -10.15 -27.81 1.75
C ALA A 27 -10.19 -27.51 3.27
N ASP A 28 -9.46 -28.25 4.10
CA ASP A 28 -9.32 -27.98 5.53
C ASP A 28 -8.10 -27.07 5.83
N PRO A 29 -8.30 -25.79 6.22
CA PRO A 29 -7.20 -24.89 6.56
C PRO A 29 -6.56 -25.19 7.94
N ALA A 30 -7.09 -26.14 8.73
CA ALA A 30 -6.49 -26.51 10.02
C ALA A 30 -5.02 -26.92 9.90
N TYR A 31 -4.65 -27.61 8.83
CA TYR A 31 -3.26 -27.97 8.54
C TYR A 31 -2.33 -26.74 8.42
N LEU A 32 -2.81 -25.62 7.89
CA LEU A 32 -1.98 -24.42 7.68
C LEU A 32 -1.94 -23.51 8.92
N ARG A 33 -3.01 -23.51 9.72
CA ARG A 33 -3.12 -22.71 10.95
C ARG A 33 -2.10 -23.08 12.02
N GLN A 34 -1.46 -24.25 11.91
CA GLN A 34 -0.33 -24.61 12.78
C GLN A 34 0.94 -23.79 12.50
N PHE A 35 1.07 -23.20 11.29
CA PHE A 35 2.23 -22.40 10.88
C PHE A 35 1.97 -20.90 10.96
N VAL A 36 0.71 -20.47 10.81
CA VAL A 36 0.32 -19.05 10.91
C VAL A 36 -0.76 -18.91 11.98
N HIS A 37 -0.38 -18.41 13.15
CA HIS A 37 -1.23 -18.31 14.35
C HIS A 37 -2.35 -17.25 14.28
N SER A 38 -2.78 -16.84 13.08
CA SER A 38 -3.83 -15.84 12.90
C SER A 38 -5.11 -16.47 12.38
N GLN A 39 -6.24 -16.11 13.00
CA GLN A 39 -7.57 -16.55 12.58
C GLN A 39 -8.04 -15.91 11.26
N HIS A 40 -7.30 -14.93 10.74
CA HIS A 40 -7.67 -14.15 9.57
C HIS A 40 -7.01 -14.61 8.27
N TYR A 41 -6.31 -15.75 8.29
CA TYR A 41 -5.69 -16.36 7.11
C TYR A 41 -6.50 -17.56 6.62
N PHE A 42 -6.36 -17.87 5.33
CA PHE A 42 -6.86 -19.11 4.71
C PHE A 42 -8.39 -19.26 4.68
N ASN A 43 -9.12 -18.19 4.34
CA ASN A 43 -10.53 -18.30 3.98
C ASN A 43 -10.66 -18.84 2.54
N LEU A 44 -10.71 -20.16 2.42
CA LEU A 44 -10.71 -20.90 1.15
C LEU A 44 -12.05 -20.79 0.41
N ALA A 45 -12.00 -20.78 -0.92
CA ALA A 45 -13.16 -20.75 -1.82
C ALA A 45 -13.19 -21.99 -2.74
N PRO A 46 -13.45 -23.20 -2.20
CA PRO A 46 -13.36 -24.44 -2.98
C PRO A 46 -14.35 -24.52 -4.14
N GLN A 47 -15.48 -23.81 -4.03
CA GLN A 47 -16.53 -23.77 -5.06
C GLN A 47 -16.34 -22.64 -6.09
N HIS A 48 -15.31 -21.80 -5.94
CA HIS A 48 -15.07 -20.69 -6.85
C HIS A 48 -14.79 -21.24 -8.27
N PRO A 49 -15.42 -20.74 -9.35
CA PRO A 49 -15.46 -21.48 -10.62
C PRO A 49 -14.08 -21.80 -11.23
N PRO A 50 -13.10 -20.87 -11.27
CA PRO A 50 -11.71 -21.19 -11.60
C PRO A 50 -11.06 -22.29 -10.75
N VAL A 51 -11.36 -22.37 -9.45
CA VAL A 51 -10.83 -23.40 -8.55
C VAL A 51 -11.43 -24.75 -8.91
N ALA A 52 -12.76 -24.83 -9.01
CA ALA A 52 -13.46 -26.06 -9.38
C ALA A 52 -13.03 -26.59 -10.76
N TRP A 53 -12.84 -25.69 -11.74
CA TRP A 53 -12.31 -26.04 -13.06
C TRP A 53 -10.90 -26.62 -12.96
N LEU A 54 -10.01 -25.98 -12.18
CA LEU A 54 -8.63 -26.43 -12.04
C LEU A 54 -8.54 -27.77 -11.32
N VAL A 55 -9.30 -27.97 -10.24
CA VAL A 55 -9.42 -29.25 -9.51
C VAL A 55 -9.83 -30.39 -10.45
N ALA A 56 -10.79 -30.16 -11.34
CA ALA A 56 -11.25 -31.18 -12.29
C ALA A 56 -10.18 -31.57 -13.33
N TRP A 57 -9.19 -30.71 -13.58
CA TRP A 57 -8.16 -30.91 -14.60
C TRP A 57 -6.82 -31.41 -14.03
N ALA A 58 -6.51 -31.06 -12.78
CA ALA A 58 -5.16 -31.06 -12.23
C ALA A 58 -4.55 -32.43 -11.86
N GLY A 59 -5.33 -33.51 -11.88
CA GLY A 59 -4.85 -34.84 -11.48
C GLY A 59 -4.56 -34.93 -9.98
N ASP A 60 -3.32 -35.28 -9.63
CA ASP A 60 -2.85 -35.46 -8.24
C ASP A 60 -2.51 -34.14 -7.52
N GLY A 61 -2.29 -33.05 -8.26
CA GLY A 61 -2.09 -31.71 -7.70
C GLY A 61 -0.75 -31.47 -7.00
N GLU A 62 0.18 -32.43 -6.98
CA GLU A 62 1.47 -32.28 -6.25
C GLU A 62 2.28 -31.07 -6.74
N TRP A 63 2.26 -30.81 -8.05
CA TRP A 63 2.94 -29.69 -8.68
C TRP A 63 2.44 -28.31 -8.20
N MET A 64 1.27 -28.26 -7.56
CA MET A 64 0.67 -27.03 -7.05
C MET A 64 1.17 -26.65 -5.66
N ALA A 65 1.82 -27.55 -4.92
CA ALA A 65 2.29 -27.29 -3.56
C ALA A 65 3.13 -26.00 -3.41
N PRO A 66 3.97 -25.57 -4.39
CA PRO A 66 4.67 -24.29 -4.32
C PRO A 66 3.77 -23.04 -4.34
N SER A 67 2.49 -23.16 -4.65
CA SER A 67 1.56 -22.02 -4.56
C SER A 67 1.35 -21.52 -3.13
N PHE A 68 1.58 -22.39 -2.14
CA PHE A 68 1.56 -22.02 -0.74
C PHE A 68 2.91 -21.40 -0.33
N LEU A 69 2.85 -20.14 0.12
CA LEU A 69 3.95 -19.28 0.61
C LEU A 69 5.05 -18.95 -0.41
N ARG A 70 5.53 -19.92 -1.19
CA ARG A 70 6.71 -19.78 -2.05
C ARG A 70 6.50 -18.81 -3.22
N VAL A 71 5.43 -18.99 -4.01
CA VAL A 71 5.14 -18.05 -5.12
C VAL A 71 4.85 -16.65 -4.59
N GLN A 72 4.16 -16.54 -3.46
CA GLN A 72 3.91 -15.25 -2.81
C GLN A 72 5.21 -14.58 -2.34
N ALA A 73 6.16 -15.33 -1.78
CA ALA A 73 7.45 -14.83 -1.34
C ALA A 73 8.24 -14.14 -2.49
N VAL A 74 8.08 -14.63 -3.72
CA VAL A 74 8.65 -14.00 -4.94
C VAL A 74 7.87 -12.76 -5.37
N LEU A 75 6.53 -12.82 -5.34
CA LEU A 75 5.65 -11.80 -5.94
C LEU A 75 5.30 -10.62 -5.02
N GLU A 76 5.46 -10.77 -3.71
CA GLU A 76 5.09 -9.75 -2.72
C GLU A 76 5.89 -8.45 -2.90
N LEU A 77 7.21 -8.55 -3.09
CA LEU A 77 8.07 -7.39 -3.31
C LEU A 77 7.72 -6.60 -4.59
N PRO A 78 7.66 -7.21 -5.79
CA PRO A 78 7.29 -6.47 -6.99
C PRO A 78 5.86 -5.92 -6.90
N TRP A 79 4.94 -6.60 -6.22
CA TRP A 79 3.60 -6.08 -6.00
C TRP A 79 3.62 -4.80 -5.15
N ALA A 80 4.31 -4.83 -3.99
CA ALA A 80 4.39 -3.69 -3.09
C ALA A 80 5.06 -2.47 -3.76
N LEU A 81 6.19 -2.67 -4.44
CA LEU A 81 6.91 -1.55 -5.08
C LEU A 81 6.18 -1.02 -6.31
N THR A 82 5.52 -1.86 -7.10
CA THR A 82 4.71 -1.36 -8.23
C THR A 82 3.47 -0.61 -7.77
N ALA A 83 2.85 -1.01 -6.65
CA ALA A 83 1.78 -0.24 -6.01
C ALA A 83 2.28 1.13 -5.54
N TYR A 84 3.45 1.16 -4.88
CA TYR A 84 4.08 2.39 -4.42
C TYR A 84 4.39 3.36 -5.57
N LEU A 85 5.00 2.84 -6.65
CA LEU A 85 5.31 3.63 -7.84
C LEU A 85 4.06 4.14 -8.55
N MET A 86 2.99 3.34 -8.59
CA MET A 86 1.70 3.75 -9.15
C MET A 86 1.13 4.95 -8.39
N ILE A 87 1.10 4.89 -7.05
CA ILE A 87 0.65 6.01 -6.20
C ILE A 87 1.54 7.23 -6.40
N THR A 88 2.85 7.05 -6.39
CA THR A 88 3.80 8.13 -6.60
C THR A 88 3.62 8.77 -7.98
N ALA A 89 3.37 7.98 -9.02
CA ALA A 89 3.16 8.48 -10.37
C ALA A 89 1.83 9.23 -10.53
N LEU A 90 0.80 8.93 -9.72
CA LEU A 90 -0.43 9.72 -9.71
C LEU A 90 -0.17 11.16 -9.22
N LEU A 91 0.73 11.33 -8.26
CA LEU A 91 1.12 12.64 -7.74
C LEU A 91 2.16 13.32 -8.62
N HIS A 92 3.30 12.66 -8.81
CA HIS A 92 4.48 13.23 -9.44
C HIS A 92 5.23 12.16 -10.25
N PRO A 93 4.90 12.00 -11.56
CA PRO A 93 5.55 11.03 -12.45
C PRO A 93 7.08 11.11 -12.49
N PRO A 94 7.73 12.29 -12.46
CA PRO A 94 9.19 12.37 -12.41
C PRO A 94 9.78 11.73 -11.15
N THR A 95 9.15 11.90 -9.98
CA THR A 95 9.61 11.25 -8.73
C THR A 95 9.45 9.74 -8.82
N ALA A 96 8.32 9.24 -9.32
CA ALA A 96 8.13 7.79 -9.51
C ALA A 96 9.22 7.21 -10.41
N ARG A 97 9.56 7.91 -11.50
CA ARG A 97 10.65 7.52 -12.41
C ARG A 97 12.01 7.56 -11.72
N GLN A 98 12.29 8.60 -10.94
CA GLN A 98 13.54 8.73 -10.19
C GLN A 98 13.70 7.58 -9.20
N ILE A 99 12.63 7.19 -8.50
CA ILE A 99 12.65 6.02 -7.62
C ILE A 99 12.88 4.76 -8.45
N ALA A 100 12.10 4.52 -9.50
CA ALA A 100 12.13 3.30 -10.30
C ALA A 100 13.49 3.06 -11.01
N ALA A 101 14.09 4.10 -11.61
CA ALA A 101 15.33 4.01 -12.36
C ALA A 101 16.58 4.30 -11.52
N GLY A 102 16.45 4.97 -10.38
CA GLY A 102 17.55 5.47 -9.57
C GLY A 102 18.07 4.49 -8.52
N PRO A 103 19.18 4.84 -7.84
CA PRO A 103 19.74 4.05 -6.75
C PRO A 103 18.76 3.90 -5.57
N LEU A 104 17.86 4.87 -5.38
CA LEU A 104 16.86 4.83 -4.33
C LEU A 104 15.87 3.67 -4.50
N GLY A 105 15.45 3.33 -5.72
CA GLY A 105 14.59 2.16 -5.96
C GLY A 105 15.27 0.84 -5.63
N ALA A 106 16.56 0.73 -5.94
CA ALA A 106 17.35 -0.44 -5.56
C ALA A 106 17.49 -0.53 -4.03
N PHE A 107 17.78 0.59 -3.37
CA PHE A 107 17.85 0.65 -1.91
C PHE A 107 16.50 0.32 -1.25
N ALA A 108 15.39 0.84 -1.78
CA ALA A 108 14.04 0.52 -1.31
C ALA A 108 13.74 -0.97 -1.46
N ALA A 109 14.08 -1.57 -2.61
CA ALA A 109 13.90 -3.00 -2.84
C ALA A 109 14.71 -3.86 -1.86
N VAL A 110 15.98 -3.53 -1.64
CA VAL A 110 16.82 -4.22 -0.63
C VAL A 110 16.24 -4.06 0.77
N SER A 111 15.84 -2.85 1.15
CA SER A 111 15.27 -2.56 2.46
C SER A 111 13.96 -3.32 2.70
N HIS A 112 13.07 -3.35 1.70
CA HIS A 112 11.82 -4.12 1.78
C HIS A 112 12.08 -5.61 1.87
N THR A 113 13.01 -6.13 1.05
CA THR A 113 13.42 -7.55 1.12
C THR A 113 13.96 -7.90 2.49
N ALA A 114 14.81 -7.06 3.08
CA ALA A 114 15.36 -7.29 4.42
C ALA A 114 14.25 -7.36 5.48
N VAL A 115 13.29 -6.43 5.46
CA VAL A 115 12.13 -6.44 6.38
C VAL A 115 11.30 -7.70 6.17
N LEU A 116 11.01 -8.08 4.93
CA LEU A 116 10.27 -9.28 4.60
C LEU A 116 10.99 -10.55 5.05
N CYS A 117 12.32 -10.63 4.92
CA CYS A 117 13.12 -11.73 5.45
C CYS A 117 13.07 -11.80 6.98
N VAL A 118 13.11 -10.66 7.67
CA VAL A 118 12.94 -10.62 9.13
C VAL A 118 11.57 -11.14 9.53
N VAL A 119 10.51 -10.70 8.84
CA VAL A 119 9.14 -11.19 9.08
C VAL A 119 9.04 -12.70 8.83
N GLU A 120 9.67 -13.21 7.78
CA GLU A 120 9.72 -14.64 7.48
C GLU A 120 10.37 -15.44 8.61
N VAL A 121 11.50 -14.97 9.14
CA VAL A 121 12.18 -15.62 10.28
C VAL A 121 11.34 -15.57 11.55
N LEU A 122 10.61 -14.47 11.78
CA LEU A 122 9.69 -14.33 12.92
C LEU A 122 8.44 -15.22 12.80
N LEU A 123 8.02 -15.54 11.58
CA LEU A 123 6.89 -16.41 11.27
C LEU A 123 7.37 -17.77 10.75
N TRP A 124 8.31 -18.36 11.50
CA TRP A 124 9.01 -19.57 11.08
C TRP A 124 8.05 -20.71 10.72
N ASN A 125 8.21 -21.22 9.51
CA ASN A 125 7.49 -22.37 8.96
C ASN A 125 8.49 -23.36 8.31
N PRO A 126 8.07 -24.58 7.92
CA PRO A 126 8.96 -25.60 7.34
C PRO A 126 9.66 -25.18 6.03
N TRP A 127 9.20 -24.13 5.38
CA TRP A 127 9.73 -23.62 4.11
C TRP A 127 10.49 -22.31 4.25
N THR A 128 10.69 -21.80 5.48
CA THR A 128 11.36 -20.52 5.76
C THR A 128 12.68 -20.35 4.98
N GLU A 129 13.55 -21.36 4.97
CA GLU A 129 14.83 -21.27 4.25
C GLU A 129 14.64 -21.09 2.73
N GLN A 130 13.65 -21.77 2.16
CA GLN A 130 13.29 -21.67 0.75
C GLN A 130 12.67 -20.30 0.46
N ASP A 131 11.79 -19.82 1.33
CA ASP A 131 11.13 -18.52 1.18
C ASP A 131 12.13 -17.36 1.29
N LEU A 132 13.13 -17.45 2.18
CA LEU A 132 14.24 -16.50 2.22
C LEU A 132 15.02 -16.45 0.91
N ALA A 133 15.34 -17.60 0.32
CA ALA A 133 16.00 -17.65 -0.99
C ALA A 133 15.09 -17.08 -2.09
N LEU A 134 13.80 -17.39 -2.08
CA LEU A 134 12.82 -16.89 -3.03
C LEU A 134 12.57 -15.38 -2.90
N ARG A 135 12.68 -14.80 -1.70
CA ARG A 135 12.66 -13.34 -1.49
C ARG A 135 13.86 -12.67 -2.15
N VAL A 136 15.05 -13.29 -2.11
CA VAL A 136 16.22 -12.81 -2.86
C VAL A 136 15.99 -12.93 -4.36
N VAL A 137 15.38 -14.00 -4.85
CA VAL A 137 14.96 -14.11 -6.25
C VAL A 137 13.97 -13.00 -6.62
N GLY A 138 12.97 -12.75 -5.78
CA GLY A 138 12.00 -11.66 -5.93
C GLY A 138 12.69 -10.30 -6.03
N LEU A 139 13.70 -10.04 -5.20
CA LEU A 139 14.56 -8.84 -5.30
C LEU A 139 15.25 -8.76 -6.66
N VAL A 140 15.94 -9.83 -7.08
CA VAL A 140 16.68 -9.88 -8.35
C VAL A 140 15.74 -9.65 -9.54
N LEU A 141 14.51 -10.16 -9.51
CA LEU A 141 13.49 -9.96 -10.55
C LEU A 141 12.86 -8.56 -10.48
N THR A 142 12.75 -7.96 -9.30
CA THR A 142 12.14 -6.65 -9.12
C THR A 142 13.04 -5.54 -9.67
N LEU A 143 14.35 -5.61 -9.49
CA LEU A 143 15.27 -4.58 -9.99
C LEU A 143 15.17 -4.29 -11.51
N PRO A 144 15.19 -5.28 -12.43
CA PRO A 144 14.99 -5.03 -13.85
C PRO A 144 13.57 -4.54 -14.16
N LEU A 145 12.55 -5.01 -13.42
CA LEU A 145 11.18 -4.50 -13.56
C LEU A 145 11.10 -3.01 -13.22
N LEU A 146 11.69 -2.56 -12.12
CA LEU A 146 11.74 -1.13 -11.74
C LEU A 146 12.47 -0.32 -12.81
N ARG A 147 13.61 -0.80 -13.30
CA ARG A 147 14.34 -0.13 -14.39
C ARG A 147 13.53 -0.03 -15.67
N TRP A 148 12.77 -1.06 -16.01
CA TRP A 148 11.88 -1.05 -17.17
C TRP A 148 10.78 0.01 -17.03
N ILE A 149 10.12 0.05 -15.87
CA ILE A 149 9.10 1.08 -15.54
C ILE A 149 9.72 2.49 -15.63
N GLY A 150 10.94 2.67 -15.12
CA GLY A 150 11.64 3.96 -15.11
C GLY A 150 12.14 4.45 -16.48
N ARG A 151 11.99 3.66 -17.56
CA ARG A 151 12.34 4.08 -18.92
C ARG A 151 11.25 4.88 -19.62
N GLU A 152 10.00 4.80 -19.15
CA GLU A 152 8.88 5.50 -19.80
C GLU A 152 9.12 7.02 -19.78
N PRO A 153 9.03 7.71 -20.93
CA PRO A 153 9.13 9.15 -20.97
C PRO A 153 7.94 9.77 -20.26
N THR A 154 8.22 10.70 -19.34
CA THR A 154 7.20 11.43 -18.60
C THR A 154 7.50 12.91 -18.72
N ALA A 155 6.52 13.66 -19.23
CA ALA A 155 6.56 15.11 -19.17
C ALA A 155 6.24 15.55 -17.74
N GLU A 156 7.00 16.51 -17.23
CA GLU A 156 6.65 17.18 -15.99
C GLU A 156 5.47 18.11 -16.26
N ALA A 157 4.35 17.84 -15.60
CA ALA A 157 3.19 18.72 -15.63
C ALA A 157 3.31 19.71 -14.47
N PRO A 158 2.96 21.00 -14.67
CA PRO A 158 2.97 21.96 -13.58
C PRO A 158 1.95 21.58 -12.49
N PRO A 159 2.18 21.97 -11.23
CA PRO A 159 1.21 21.76 -10.16
C PRO A 159 -0.17 22.29 -10.53
N SER A 160 -1.21 21.53 -10.20
CA SER A 160 -2.61 21.89 -10.49
C SER A 160 -3.53 21.39 -9.39
N ALA A 161 -4.53 22.21 -9.02
CA ALA A 161 -5.53 21.82 -8.03
C ALA A 161 -6.34 20.60 -8.49
N VAL A 162 -6.64 20.52 -9.79
CA VAL A 162 -7.35 19.38 -10.39
C VAL A 162 -6.52 18.11 -10.25
N GLN A 163 -5.21 18.18 -10.54
CA GLN A 163 -4.30 17.04 -10.38
C GLN A 163 -4.17 16.62 -8.92
N LEU A 164 -4.15 17.57 -7.97
CA LEU A 164 -4.06 17.27 -6.55
C LEU A 164 -5.34 16.56 -6.04
N VAL A 165 -6.53 17.04 -6.43
CA VAL A 165 -7.80 16.35 -6.13
C VAL A 165 -7.82 14.97 -6.77
N ASN A 166 -7.44 14.88 -8.05
CA ASN A 166 -7.34 13.62 -8.78
C ASN A 166 -6.37 12.63 -8.12
N PHE A 167 -5.26 13.13 -7.56
CA PHE A 167 -4.33 12.34 -6.78
C PHE A 167 -5.00 11.77 -5.51
N PHE A 168 -5.71 12.57 -4.71
CA PHE A 168 -6.36 12.05 -3.49
C PHE A 168 -7.45 11.01 -3.79
N VAL A 169 -8.25 11.24 -4.84
CA VAL A 169 -9.24 10.26 -5.30
C VAL A 169 -8.55 8.98 -5.77
N GLY A 170 -7.50 9.11 -6.59
CA GLY A 170 -6.71 8.00 -7.09
C GLY A 170 -5.96 7.25 -5.98
N LEU A 171 -5.51 7.95 -4.93
CA LEU A 171 -4.88 7.38 -3.74
C LEU A 171 -5.88 6.52 -2.96
N GLY A 172 -7.12 7.01 -2.78
CA GLY A 172 -8.18 6.23 -2.14
C GLY A 172 -8.50 4.96 -2.92
N ALA A 173 -8.64 5.06 -4.25
CA ALA A 173 -8.86 3.93 -5.12
C ALA A 173 -7.69 2.92 -5.11
N ALA A 174 -6.45 3.40 -5.25
CA ALA A 174 -5.25 2.57 -5.16
C ALA A 174 -5.12 1.87 -3.82
N SER A 175 -5.43 2.57 -2.71
CA SER A 175 -5.41 1.99 -1.37
C SER A 175 -6.44 0.88 -1.23
N ALA A 176 -7.66 1.05 -1.76
CA ALA A 176 -8.67 -0.01 -1.76
C ALA A 176 -8.20 -1.25 -2.53
N LEU A 177 -7.54 -1.07 -3.68
CA LEU A 177 -6.97 -2.19 -4.45
C LEU A 177 -5.83 -2.90 -3.73
N VAL A 178 -4.94 -2.14 -3.08
CA VAL A 178 -3.83 -2.70 -2.29
C VAL A 178 -4.37 -3.46 -1.09
N LEU A 179 -5.34 -2.90 -0.36
CA LEU A 179 -5.93 -3.53 0.81
C LEU A 179 -6.73 -4.78 0.44
N GLY A 180 -7.55 -4.73 -0.61
CA GLY A 180 -8.28 -5.90 -1.07
C GLY A 180 -7.37 -6.96 -1.67
N GLY A 181 -6.30 -6.57 -2.38
CA GLY A 181 -5.26 -7.50 -2.83
C GLY A 181 -4.49 -8.14 -1.67
N ASN A 182 -4.19 -7.38 -0.62
CA ASN A 182 -3.61 -7.94 0.60
C ASN A 182 -4.58 -8.93 1.27
N LEU A 183 -5.83 -8.52 1.48
CA LEU A 183 -6.87 -9.34 2.09
C LEU A 183 -7.06 -10.66 1.33
N VAL A 184 -7.34 -10.59 0.03
CA VAL A 184 -7.68 -11.76 -0.78
C VAL A 184 -6.42 -12.59 -1.11
N ALA A 185 -5.36 -11.94 -1.57
CA ALA A 185 -4.23 -12.62 -2.17
C ALA A 185 -3.01 -12.81 -1.27
N LEU A 186 -2.70 -11.89 -0.36
CA LEU A 186 -1.54 -12.06 0.53
C LEU A 186 -1.89 -12.80 1.83
N LEU A 187 -3.16 -12.78 2.24
CA LEU A 187 -3.67 -13.55 3.39
C LEU A 187 -4.36 -14.87 3.00
N TYR A 188 -4.31 -15.23 1.72
CA TYR A 188 -4.94 -16.46 1.18
C TYR A 188 -6.45 -16.58 1.44
N ASN A 189 -7.17 -15.47 1.36
CA ASN A 189 -8.60 -15.40 1.65
C ASN A 189 -9.43 -15.25 0.37
N LEU A 190 -9.33 -16.23 -0.54
CA LEU A 190 -10.04 -16.17 -1.82
C LEU A 190 -11.56 -16.06 -1.64
N ALA A 191 -12.13 -16.61 -0.57
CA ALA A 191 -13.57 -16.55 -0.33
C ALA A 191 -14.08 -15.12 -0.10
N TRP A 192 -13.23 -14.18 0.33
CA TRP A 192 -13.61 -12.78 0.48
C TRP A 192 -13.77 -12.04 -0.85
N LEU A 193 -13.37 -12.65 -1.97
CA LEU A 193 -13.35 -11.98 -3.26
C LEU A 193 -14.74 -11.51 -3.66
N ASP A 194 -15.78 -12.31 -3.47
CA ASP A 194 -17.14 -11.97 -3.89
C ASP A 194 -17.68 -10.77 -3.09
N GLU A 195 -17.37 -10.69 -1.80
CA GLU A 195 -17.75 -9.59 -0.91
C GLU A 195 -17.04 -8.28 -1.27
N VAL A 196 -15.79 -8.36 -1.74
CA VAL A 196 -15.01 -7.16 -2.12
C VAL A 196 -14.98 -6.88 -3.62
N ALA A 197 -15.53 -7.76 -4.47
CA ALA A 197 -15.43 -7.66 -5.92
C ALA A 197 -15.97 -6.34 -6.46
N LEU A 198 -17.13 -5.90 -5.95
CA LEU A 198 -17.73 -4.63 -6.36
C LEU A 198 -16.86 -3.43 -5.95
N ILE A 199 -16.27 -3.47 -4.76
CA ILE A 199 -15.36 -2.42 -4.25
C ILE A 199 -14.09 -2.38 -5.11
N LEU A 200 -13.51 -3.54 -5.41
CA LEU A 200 -12.33 -3.66 -6.26
C LEU A 200 -12.61 -3.17 -7.68
N ALA A 201 -13.74 -3.55 -8.28
CA ALA A 201 -14.14 -3.08 -9.61
C ALA A 201 -14.34 -1.56 -9.65
N ALA A 202 -15.03 -0.99 -8.65
CA ALA A 202 -15.22 0.45 -8.52
C ALA A 202 -13.87 1.17 -8.34
N ALA A 203 -12.97 0.62 -7.53
CA ALA A 203 -11.63 1.16 -7.32
C ALA A 203 -10.77 1.09 -8.60
N THR A 204 -10.82 -0.01 -9.34
CA THR A 204 -10.14 -0.14 -10.64
C THR A 204 -10.68 0.87 -11.65
N LEU A 205 -12.00 1.04 -11.75
CA LEU A 205 -12.63 2.02 -12.62
C LEU A 205 -12.21 3.45 -12.23
N MET A 206 -12.30 3.78 -10.95
CA MET A 206 -11.92 5.11 -10.43
C MET A 206 -10.45 5.40 -10.69
N LEU A 207 -9.56 4.45 -10.40
CA LEU A 207 -8.13 4.60 -10.67
C LEU A 207 -7.86 4.77 -12.18
N SER A 208 -8.56 4.02 -13.04
CA SER A 208 -8.43 4.15 -14.49
C SER A 208 -8.89 5.54 -14.97
N LEU A 209 -9.98 6.07 -14.40
CA LEU A 209 -10.44 7.42 -14.66
C LEU A 209 -9.41 8.46 -14.19
N CYS A 210 -8.84 8.29 -12.99
CA CYS A 210 -7.80 9.18 -12.49
C CYS A 210 -6.55 9.19 -13.39
N LEU A 211 -6.14 8.03 -13.90
CA LEU A 211 -5.04 7.92 -14.86
C LEU A 211 -5.36 8.60 -16.20
N TRP A 212 -6.62 8.50 -16.65
CA TRP A 212 -7.10 9.19 -17.85
C TRP A 212 -7.19 10.71 -17.67
N VAL A 213 -7.69 11.20 -16.53
CA VAL A 213 -7.70 12.64 -16.21
C VAL A 213 -6.27 13.17 -16.14
N ARG A 214 -5.36 12.43 -15.53
CA ARG A 214 -3.95 12.80 -15.43
C ARG A 214 -3.28 12.99 -16.80
N SER A 215 -3.66 12.20 -17.81
CA SER A 215 -3.09 12.33 -19.16
C SER A 215 -3.62 13.54 -19.94
N ARG A 216 -4.59 14.27 -19.37
CA ARG A 216 -5.10 15.51 -19.97
C ARG A 216 -4.30 16.73 -19.49
N PRO A 217 -4.06 17.71 -20.37
CA PRO A 217 -3.53 19.01 -19.95
C PRO A 217 -4.46 19.62 -18.90
N THR A 218 -3.90 20.02 -17.77
CA THR A 218 -4.61 20.79 -16.74
C THR A 218 -3.98 22.16 -16.62
N PRO A 219 -4.78 23.22 -16.40
CA PRO A 219 -4.23 24.55 -16.16
C PRO A 219 -3.32 24.53 -14.94
N ALA A 220 -2.18 25.18 -15.06
CA ALA A 220 -1.29 25.44 -13.94
C ALA A 220 -2.04 26.27 -12.88
N THR A 221 -1.69 26.06 -11.62
CA THR A 221 -2.23 26.82 -10.50
C THR A 221 -1.29 27.96 -10.10
N ASP A 222 -1.84 29.12 -9.76
CA ASP A 222 -1.08 30.20 -9.10
C ASP A 222 -1.09 30.06 -7.56
N SER A 223 -1.75 29.03 -7.03
CA SER A 223 -1.89 28.83 -5.58
C SER A 223 -0.63 28.27 -4.94
N ALA A 224 0.02 29.08 -4.10
CA ALA A 224 1.18 28.67 -3.31
C ALA A 224 0.92 27.44 -2.42
N LEU A 225 -0.31 27.25 -1.92
CA LEU A 225 -0.68 26.08 -1.13
C LEU A 225 -0.67 24.80 -1.97
N VAL A 226 -1.24 24.83 -3.18
CA VAL A 226 -1.28 23.66 -4.06
C VAL A 226 0.13 23.29 -4.50
N THR A 227 0.95 24.28 -4.85
CA THR A 227 2.38 24.10 -5.16
C THR A 227 3.12 23.46 -3.98
N ALA A 228 2.95 23.99 -2.76
CA ALA A 228 3.55 23.44 -1.55
C ALA A 228 3.13 21.99 -1.28
N LEU A 229 1.83 21.67 -1.33
CA LEU A 229 1.32 20.32 -1.10
C LEU A 229 1.85 19.33 -2.15
N HIS A 230 1.93 19.75 -3.41
CA HIS A 230 2.49 18.94 -4.49
C HIS A 230 3.96 18.59 -4.22
N HIS A 231 4.81 19.58 -3.93
CA HIS A 231 6.23 19.32 -3.66
C HIS A 231 6.48 18.55 -2.36
N VAL A 232 5.75 18.87 -1.28
CA VAL A 232 5.82 18.10 -0.02
C VAL A 232 5.42 16.65 -0.24
N GLY A 233 4.33 16.39 -0.96
CA GLY A 233 3.92 15.02 -1.28
C GLY A 233 4.93 14.28 -2.17
N ALA A 234 5.53 14.98 -3.16
CA ALA A 234 6.58 14.42 -3.99
C ALA A 234 7.83 14.06 -3.17
N ARG A 235 8.22 14.91 -2.21
CA ARG A 235 9.34 14.61 -1.31
C ARG A 235 9.02 13.52 -0.29
N PHE A 236 7.79 13.49 0.23
CA PHE A 236 7.32 12.43 1.10
C PHE A 236 7.38 11.07 0.41
N THR A 237 6.84 10.97 -0.81
CA THR A 237 6.92 9.73 -1.60
C THR A 237 8.36 9.38 -2.01
N LEU A 238 9.28 10.34 -2.09
CA LEU A 238 10.69 10.04 -2.28
C LEU A 238 11.32 9.44 -1.01
N THR A 239 11.19 10.12 0.13
CA THR A 239 11.87 9.74 1.38
C THR A 239 11.24 8.55 2.09
N PHE A 240 9.94 8.32 1.91
CA PHE A 240 9.22 7.19 2.48
C PHE A 240 9.47 5.87 1.73
N ALA A 241 9.98 5.92 0.50
CA ALA A 241 10.07 4.76 -0.40
C ALA A 241 10.86 3.58 0.19
N ALA A 242 11.94 3.84 0.92
CA ALA A 242 12.75 2.80 1.54
C ALA A 242 12.21 2.35 2.91
N PRO A 243 11.93 3.24 3.89
CA PRO A 243 11.52 2.82 5.22
C PRO A 243 10.05 2.41 5.34
N ALA A 244 9.21 2.57 4.31
CA ALA A 244 7.76 2.34 4.38
C ALA A 244 7.38 1.01 5.07
N LEU A 245 7.99 -0.09 4.64
CA LEU A 245 7.67 -1.41 5.17
C LEU A 245 8.18 -1.60 6.61
N ALA A 246 9.38 -1.11 6.91
CA ALA A 246 9.93 -1.15 8.26
C ALA A 246 9.09 -0.33 9.25
N ILE A 247 8.61 0.85 8.83
CA ILE A 247 7.70 1.68 9.62
C ILE A 247 6.40 0.92 9.86
N ARG A 248 5.79 0.34 8.81
CA ARG A 248 4.54 -0.43 8.94
C ARG A 248 4.67 -1.55 9.98
N TYR A 249 5.66 -2.44 9.83
CA TYR A 249 5.84 -3.57 10.76
C TYR A 249 6.34 -3.13 12.13
N GLY A 250 7.19 -2.10 12.20
CA GLY A 250 7.67 -1.59 13.48
C GLY A 250 6.54 -0.99 14.32
N MET A 251 5.52 -0.39 13.69
CA MET A 251 4.35 0.14 14.39
C MET A 251 3.45 -0.95 14.99
N THR A 252 3.49 -2.18 14.48
CA THR A 252 2.72 -3.32 15.03
C THR A 252 3.47 -4.11 16.09
N HIS A 253 4.77 -3.84 16.30
CA HIS A 253 5.60 -4.53 17.28
C HIS A 253 5.97 -3.59 18.44
N SER A 254 5.56 -3.95 19.66
CA SER A 254 5.75 -3.13 20.87
C SER A 254 7.22 -2.72 21.11
N ALA A 255 8.18 -3.59 20.81
CA ALA A 255 9.60 -3.30 20.96
C ALA A 255 10.16 -2.31 19.92
N ALA A 256 9.48 -2.14 18.78
CA ALA A 256 9.96 -1.33 17.65
C ALA A 256 9.09 -0.08 17.39
N VAL A 257 7.94 0.06 18.05
CA VAL A 257 6.96 1.13 17.81
C VAL A 257 7.58 2.53 17.95
N THR A 258 8.41 2.74 18.97
CA THR A 258 9.08 4.03 19.20
C THR A 258 10.03 4.37 18.06
N LEU A 259 10.84 3.40 17.62
CA LEU A 259 11.79 3.61 16.54
C LEU A 259 11.07 3.84 15.20
N ALA A 260 9.99 3.10 14.94
CA ALA A 260 9.14 3.28 13.77
C ALA A 260 8.47 4.67 13.76
N GLY A 261 7.98 5.13 14.91
CA GLY A 261 7.44 6.48 15.08
C GLY A 261 8.47 7.56 14.81
N ILE A 262 9.71 7.41 15.33
CA ILE A 262 10.82 8.33 15.05
C ILE A 262 11.14 8.34 13.55
N ALA A 263 11.26 7.17 12.92
CA ALA A 263 11.54 7.07 11.48
C ALA A 263 10.44 7.73 10.64
N ALA A 264 9.16 7.53 10.99
CA ALA A 264 8.03 8.19 10.34
C ALA A 264 8.09 9.71 10.50
N ALA A 265 8.39 10.21 11.72
CA ALA A 265 8.55 11.63 11.97
C ALA A 265 9.70 12.23 11.15
N VAL A 266 10.85 11.57 11.07
CA VAL A 266 12.00 12.02 10.26
C VAL A 266 11.63 12.11 8.78
N VAL A 267 10.91 11.12 8.24
CA VAL A 267 10.42 11.14 6.85
C VAL A 267 9.49 12.35 6.62
N ILE A 268 8.50 12.55 7.50
CA ILE A 268 7.53 13.65 7.40
C ILE A 268 8.23 15.01 7.48
N LEU A 269 9.11 15.20 8.46
CA LEU A 269 9.85 16.45 8.64
C LEU A 269 10.77 16.74 7.46
N SER A 270 11.50 15.72 6.99
CA SER A 270 12.36 15.85 5.81
C SER A 270 11.56 16.27 4.57
N ALA A 271 10.40 15.64 4.35
CA ALA A 271 9.51 15.95 3.24
C ALA A 271 8.92 17.37 3.33
N LEU A 272 8.51 17.80 4.53
CA LEU A 272 8.04 19.15 4.77
C LEU A 272 9.13 20.18 4.48
N ILE A 273 10.32 20.03 5.07
CA ILE A 273 11.41 21.01 4.92
C ILE A 273 11.85 21.11 3.46
N THR A 274 12.13 19.98 2.82
CA THR A 274 12.62 19.96 1.43
C THR A 274 11.54 20.35 0.43
N GLY A 275 10.31 19.85 0.59
CA GLY A 275 9.21 20.17 -0.32
C GLY A 275 8.77 21.63 -0.24
N LEU A 276 8.79 22.24 0.95
CA LEU A 276 8.51 23.67 1.09
C LEU A 276 9.63 24.53 0.53
N SER A 277 10.88 24.08 0.65
CA SER A 277 12.04 24.77 0.03
C SER A 277 11.93 24.75 -1.49
N ASP A 278 11.60 23.59 -2.08
CA ASP A 278 11.36 23.46 -3.52
C ASP A 278 10.18 24.34 -3.99
N ALA A 279 9.08 24.35 -3.24
CA ALA A 279 7.92 25.16 -3.55
C ALA A 279 8.23 26.66 -3.50
N ALA A 280 8.99 27.12 -2.50
CA ALA A 280 9.40 28.52 -2.39
C ALA A 280 10.37 28.94 -3.51
N ALA A 281 11.21 28.03 -3.98
CA ALA A 281 12.10 28.26 -5.12
C ALA A 281 11.33 28.32 -6.45
N ALA A 282 10.30 27.50 -6.61
CA ALA A 282 9.44 27.50 -7.80
C ALA A 282 8.50 28.71 -7.85
N GLN A 283 7.96 29.11 -6.69
CA GLN A 283 7.03 30.22 -6.57
C GLN A 283 7.18 30.88 -5.19
N PRO A 284 7.81 32.08 -5.10
CA PRO A 284 7.98 32.75 -3.82
C PRO A 284 6.60 33.05 -3.21
N PRO A 285 6.36 32.67 -1.93
CA PRO A 285 5.03 32.75 -1.33
C PRO A 285 4.58 34.20 -1.12
N ASP A 286 3.34 34.51 -1.46
CA ASP A 286 2.68 35.73 -1.00
C ASP A 286 2.35 35.61 0.52
N ARG A 287 1.86 36.70 1.14
CA ARG A 287 1.55 36.70 2.59
C ARG A 287 0.56 35.60 2.99
N ARG A 288 -0.38 35.25 2.11
CA ARG A 288 -1.37 34.20 2.35
C ARG A 288 -0.75 32.81 2.20
N GLY A 289 0.10 32.60 1.21
CA GLY A 289 0.89 31.39 1.02
C GLY A 289 1.81 31.11 2.20
N ALA A 290 2.50 32.14 2.72
CA ALA A 290 3.35 32.02 3.90
C ALA A 290 2.56 31.60 5.15
N PHE A 291 1.32 32.09 5.32
CA PHE A 291 0.43 31.64 6.40
C PHE A 291 0.08 30.15 6.26
N TRP A 292 -0.37 29.72 5.07
CA TRP A 292 -0.76 28.33 4.85
C TRP A 292 0.41 27.35 4.95
N VAL A 293 1.60 27.74 4.48
CA VAL A 293 2.83 26.97 4.67
C VAL A 293 3.13 26.77 6.16
N ARG A 294 2.98 27.82 6.97
CA ARG A 294 3.13 27.73 8.44
C ARG A 294 2.05 26.86 9.07
N ALA A 295 0.81 26.94 8.60
CA ALA A 295 -0.28 26.10 9.08
C ALA A 295 -0.04 24.61 8.76
N VAL A 296 0.39 24.29 7.54
CA VAL A 296 0.77 22.93 7.14
C VAL A 296 1.94 22.40 7.97
N LEU A 297 2.96 23.23 8.23
CA LEU A 297 4.06 22.88 9.13
C LEU A 297 3.58 22.60 10.55
N ALA A 298 2.74 23.48 11.10
CA ALA A 298 2.22 23.34 12.45
C ALA A 298 1.36 22.07 12.60
N VAL A 299 0.50 21.78 11.62
CA VAL A 299 -0.30 20.55 11.57
C VAL A 299 0.60 19.33 11.40
N GLY A 300 1.56 19.37 10.48
CA GLY A 300 2.48 18.26 10.23
C GLY A 300 3.36 17.93 11.44
N LEU A 301 3.72 18.93 12.24
CA LEU A 301 4.44 18.79 13.50
C LEU A 301 3.55 18.26 14.64
N ALA A 302 2.27 18.67 14.68
CA ALA A 302 1.33 18.29 15.73
C ALA A 302 0.68 16.91 15.50
N ALA A 303 0.51 16.49 14.24
CA ALA A 303 -0.20 15.26 13.89
C ALA A 303 0.45 13.98 14.47
N PRO A 304 1.79 13.79 14.45
CA PRO A 304 2.42 12.62 15.06
C PRO A 304 2.18 12.55 16.57
N ALA A 305 2.26 13.69 17.26
CA ALA A 305 1.99 13.78 18.70
C ALA A 305 0.52 13.51 19.02
N ALA A 306 -0.41 14.07 18.24
CA ALA A 306 -1.85 13.84 18.42
C ALA A 306 -2.27 12.40 18.11
N VAL A 307 -1.68 11.76 17.10
CA VAL A 307 -1.92 10.34 16.80
C VAL A 307 -1.36 9.45 17.91
N PHE A 308 -0.17 9.75 18.42
CA PHE A 308 0.43 9.01 19.52
C PHE A 308 -0.36 9.17 20.83
N ASP A 309 -0.74 10.41 21.18
CA ASP A 309 -1.56 10.71 22.37
C ASP A 309 -2.97 10.14 22.27
N TRP A 310 -3.56 10.05 21.07
CA TRP A 310 -4.89 9.46 20.87
C TRP A 310 -4.89 7.93 20.95
N LEU A 311 -3.79 7.27 20.53
CA LEU A 311 -3.64 5.82 20.64
C LEU A 311 -3.29 5.35 22.05
N SER A 312 -2.62 6.20 22.84
CA SER A 312 -2.17 5.91 24.21
C SER A 312 -3.26 5.49 25.24
N PRO A 313 -4.49 6.06 25.27
CA PRO A 313 -5.47 5.78 26.31
C PRO A 313 -6.38 4.60 25.97
N LEU A 314 -6.37 4.12 24.72
CA LEU A 314 -7.31 3.12 24.25
C LEU A 314 -7.00 1.71 24.75
N GLY A 315 -5.78 1.46 25.28
CA GLY A 315 -5.40 0.14 25.80
C GLY A 315 -5.54 -1.01 24.79
N VAL A 316 -5.77 -0.69 23.51
CA VAL A 316 -6.01 -1.66 22.45
C VAL A 316 -4.65 -2.28 22.14
N PRO A 317 -4.49 -3.61 22.31
CA PRO A 317 -3.34 -4.28 21.75
C PRO A 317 -3.38 -4.06 20.25
N VAL A 318 -2.43 -3.27 19.75
CA VAL A 318 -2.31 -2.87 18.33
C VAL A 318 -2.29 -4.08 17.39
N GLY A 319 -2.10 -5.30 17.91
CA GLY A 319 -2.16 -6.56 17.17
C GLY A 319 -3.56 -7.13 16.87
N GLU A 320 -4.66 -6.61 17.44
CA GLU A 320 -6.02 -7.17 17.20
C GLU A 320 -6.91 -6.36 16.25
N LEU A 321 -6.51 -5.14 15.89
CA LEU A 321 -7.21 -4.40 14.83
C LEU A 321 -6.74 -4.95 13.49
N PRO A 322 -7.64 -5.35 12.57
CA PRO A 322 -7.22 -5.77 11.24
C PRO A 322 -6.39 -4.64 10.61
N ASP A 323 -5.17 -4.93 10.14
CA ASP A 323 -4.22 -3.97 9.58
C ASP A 323 -4.82 -2.99 8.54
N ALA A 324 -5.90 -3.43 7.87
CA ALA A 324 -6.68 -2.63 6.93
C ALA A 324 -7.42 -1.45 7.59
N TRP A 325 -7.88 -1.58 8.84
CA TRP A 325 -8.61 -0.53 9.55
C TRP A 325 -7.70 0.65 9.95
N LEU A 326 -6.44 0.41 10.31
CA LEU A 326 -5.51 1.48 10.67
C LEU A 326 -5.11 2.30 9.44
N LEU A 327 -4.84 1.66 8.30
CA LEU A 327 -4.53 2.32 7.03
C LEU A 327 -5.75 3.01 6.43
N VAL A 328 -6.94 2.40 6.51
CA VAL A 328 -8.22 3.05 6.13
C VAL A 328 -8.50 4.24 7.05
N ARG A 329 -8.24 4.15 8.35
CA ARG A 329 -8.40 5.27 9.30
C ARG A 329 -7.35 6.35 9.08
N LEU A 330 -6.11 6.01 8.71
CA LEU A 330 -5.07 7.00 8.39
C LEU A 330 -5.38 7.70 7.07
N ALA A 331 -5.77 6.94 6.04
CA ALA A 331 -6.22 7.47 4.76
C ALA A 331 -7.50 8.27 4.92
N GLN A 332 -8.48 7.81 5.71
CA GLN A 332 -9.70 8.54 6.06
C GLN A 332 -9.40 9.76 6.92
N THR A 333 -8.42 9.72 7.82
CA THR A 333 -8.01 10.89 8.61
C THR A 333 -7.33 11.90 7.70
N LEU A 334 -6.41 11.49 6.83
CA LEU A 334 -5.76 12.36 5.85
C LEU A 334 -6.77 12.93 4.82
N PHE A 335 -7.73 12.11 4.38
CA PHE A 335 -8.81 12.49 3.47
C PHE A 335 -9.87 13.38 4.15
N ALA A 336 -10.29 13.05 5.37
CA ALA A 336 -11.18 13.88 6.19
C ALA A 336 -10.49 15.15 6.66
N PHE A 337 -9.17 15.20 6.80
CA PHE A 337 -8.42 16.42 7.07
C PHE A 337 -8.32 17.28 5.79
N SER A 338 -8.20 16.65 4.61
CA SER A 338 -8.24 17.35 3.32
C SER A 338 -9.63 17.89 2.95
N LEU A 339 -10.71 17.28 3.45
CA LEU A 339 -12.10 17.73 3.30
C LEU A 339 -12.61 18.54 4.51
N GLY A 340 -11.91 18.49 5.63
CA GLY A 340 -12.36 18.85 6.98
C GLY A 340 -12.31 20.31 7.33
N TRP A 341 -12.29 21.20 6.34
CA TRP A 341 -12.66 22.60 6.50
C TRP A 341 -13.93 22.97 5.73
N GLY A 342 -14.67 21.99 5.18
CA GLY A 342 -15.89 22.24 4.40
C GLY A 342 -17.17 21.55 4.87
N VAL A 343 -17.13 20.36 5.49
CA VAL A 343 -18.37 19.60 5.77
C VAL A 343 -18.29 18.85 7.10
N GLY A 344 -18.31 19.60 8.21
CA GLY A 344 -18.67 19.02 9.50
C GLY A 344 -20.17 18.76 9.53
N GLY A 345 -20.62 17.50 9.39
CA GLY A 345 -22.04 17.21 9.66
C GLY A 345 -22.62 15.82 9.39
N VAL A 346 -22.09 14.95 8.51
CA VAL A 346 -22.98 13.92 7.91
C VAL A 346 -22.59 12.44 8.10
N ILE A 347 -21.50 12.07 8.78
CA ILE A 347 -21.22 10.62 9.00
C ILE A 347 -21.25 10.28 10.49
N ARG A 348 -22.44 9.90 10.97
CA ARG A 348 -22.57 9.11 12.20
C ARG A 348 -22.14 7.67 11.89
N PRO A 349 -21.34 7.02 12.75
CA PRO A 349 -21.01 5.61 12.58
C PRO A 349 -22.27 4.76 12.79
N PHE A 350 -22.52 3.80 11.89
CA PHE A 350 -23.45 2.70 12.12
C PHE A 350 -22.95 1.90 13.34
N ALA A 351 -23.58 2.11 14.49
CA ALA A 351 -23.50 1.19 15.60
C ALA A 351 -24.39 -0.02 15.30
N PRO A 352 -23.95 -1.26 15.59
CA PRO A 352 -24.84 -2.41 15.54
C PRO A 352 -25.90 -2.24 16.63
N THR A 353 -27.18 -2.30 16.25
CA THR A 353 -28.28 -2.49 17.19
C THR A 353 -28.11 -3.83 17.91
N PRO A 354 -28.21 -3.88 19.25
CA PRO A 354 -28.23 -5.15 19.96
C PRO A 354 -29.48 -5.93 19.56
N ALA A 355 -29.30 -7.22 19.26
CA ALA A 355 -30.40 -8.14 19.04
C ALA A 355 -31.25 -8.27 20.32
N LYS A 356 -32.57 -8.32 20.14
CA LYS A 356 -33.53 -8.77 21.17
C LYS A 356 -33.86 -10.23 20.95
#